data_AF-A0A525KDY4-F1
#
_entry.id   AF-A0A525KDY4-F1
#
_cell.length_a   1.000
_cell.length_b   1.000
_cell.length_c   1.000
_cell.angle_alpha   90.00
_cell.angle_beta   90.00
_cell.angle_gamma   90.00
#
_symmetry.space_group_name_H-M   'P 1'
#
loop_
_entity.id
_entity.type
_entity.pdbx_description
1 polymer ?
#
loop_
_entity_poly.entity_id
_entity_poly.type
_entity_poly.pdbx_seq_one_letter_code
_entity_poly.pdbx_strand_id
1 'polypeptide(L)'
;MPLLSEHPSREELSNRLREAQATTTELILEVIGEICRRFPSAGQTEKTARIERLIRSGAWTDAALALIDLELPQWQVRRIAYDEGEWYCALSRERELPEWLDQSIEARHTDLPLALLCAFVDAQRTTAPSSKTSVPAVPHEASTLYEPVVCDNFA
;
A
#
# COMPACT_ATOMS: atom_id res chain seq x y z
N MET A 1 -14.43 25.25 19.12
CA MET A 1 -14.84 23.95 18.57
C MET A 1 -14.20 23.81 17.20
N PRO A 2 -12.99 23.22 17.08
CA PRO A 2 -12.40 23.03 15.76
C PRO A 2 -13.04 21.84 15.07
N LEU A 3 -13.36 22.02 13.79
CA LEU A 3 -13.85 21.01 12.87
C LEU A 3 -12.77 19.93 12.75
N LEU A 4 -13.08 18.73 13.24
CA LEU A 4 -12.32 17.52 12.89
C LEU A 4 -12.57 17.30 11.40
N SER A 5 -11.62 17.73 10.57
CA SER A 5 -11.55 17.32 9.18
C SER A 5 -11.53 15.79 9.17
N GLU A 6 -12.64 15.17 8.79
CA GLU A 6 -12.70 13.75 8.49
C GLU A 6 -11.79 13.53 7.27
N HIS A 7 -10.55 13.16 7.53
CA HIS A 7 -9.66 12.68 6.47
C HIS A 7 -10.31 11.43 5.89
N PRO A 8 -10.58 11.39 4.56
CA PRO A 8 -11.22 10.24 3.94
C PRO A 8 -10.39 9.01 4.27
N SER A 9 -11.05 7.99 4.80
CA SER A 9 -10.35 6.79 5.22
C SER A 9 -9.63 6.15 4.02
N ARG A 10 -8.52 5.44 4.26
CA ARG A 10 -7.82 4.70 3.19
C ARG A 10 -8.74 3.73 2.43
N GLU A 11 -9.84 3.30 3.04
CA GLU A 11 -10.89 2.49 2.42
C GLU A 11 -11.69 3.29 1.39
N GLU A 12 -12.08 4.50 1.75
CA GLU A 12 -12.81 5.41 0.87
C GLU A 12 -11.98 5.81 -0.36
N LEU A 13 -10.69 6.10 -0.18
CA LEU A 13 -9.77 6.36 -1.30
C LEU A 13 -9.69 5.17 -2.27
N SER A 14 -9.60 3.94 -1.74
CA SER A 14 -9.55 2.72 -2.56
C SER A 14 -10.84 2.49 -3.34
N ASN A 15 -12.00 2.75 -2.74
CA ASN A 15 -13.28 2.67 -3.44
C ASN A 15 -13.36 3.72 -4.54
N ARG A 16 -12.96 4.96 -4.25
CA ARG A 16 -12.93 6.04 -5.26
C ARG A 16 -12.02 5.75 -6.44
N LEU A 17 -10.84 5.16 -6.21
CA LEU A 17 -9.95 4.74 -7.30
C LEU A 17 -10.57 3.64 -8.17
N ARG A 18 -11.35 2.74 -7.57
CA ARG A 18 -12.04 1.65 -8.28
C ARG A 18 -13.23 2.14 -9.10
N GLU A 19 -13.88 3.22 -8.67
CA GLU A 19 -15.04 3.81 -9.34
C GLU A 19 -14.66 4.89 -10.37
N ALA A 20 -13.44 5.44 -10.28
CA ALA A 20 -12.95 6.44 -11.21
C ALA A 20 -12.83 5.88 -12.63
N GLN A 21 -13.29 6.63 -13.63
CA GLN A 21 -13.20 6.18 -15.03
C GLN A 21 -11.82 6.41 -15.65
N ALA A 22 -11.09 7.43 -15.17
CA ALA A 22 -9.79 7.81 -15.69
C ALA A 22 -8.94 8.45 -14.59
N THR A 23 -7.62 8.35 -14.74
CA THR A 23 -6.69 9.01 -13.82
C THR A 23 -6.72 10.53 -14.02
N THR A 24 -6.84 11.27 -12.91
CA THR A 24 -6.76 12.74 -12.91
C THR A 24 -5.70 13.26 -11.94
N THR A 25 -5.31 14.53 -12.11
CA THR A 25 -4.37 15.21 -11.22
C THR A 25 -4.87 15.19 -9.78
N GLU A 26 -6.17 15.45 -9.57
CA GLU A 26 -6.80 15.53 -8.26
C GLU A 26 -6.72 14.17 -7.54
N LEU A 27 -7.02 13.09 -8.26
CA LEU A 27 -6.92 11.73 -7.72
C LEU A 27 -5.49 11.37 -7.32
N ILE A 28 -4.49 11.71 -8.14
CA ILE A 28 -3.09 11.45 -7.78
C ILE A 28 -2.67 12.28 -6.56
N LEU A 29 -3.02 13.55 -6.51
CA LEU A 29 -2.69 14.42 -5.38
C LEU A 29 -3.36 13.94 -4.08
N GLU A 30 -4.58 13.43 -4.17
CA GLU A 30 -5.27 12.80 -3.05
C GLU A 30 -4.56 11.53 -2.56
N VAL A 31 -4.18 10.64 -3.49
CA VAL A 31 -3.37 9.46 -3.17
C VAL A 31 -2.07 9.86 -2.45
N ILE A 32 -1.38 10.88 -2.96
CA ILE A 32 -0.17 11.41 -2.35
C ILE A 32 -0.44 11.93 -0.94
N GLY A 33 -1.50 12.73 -0.76
CA GLY A 33 -1.84 13.34 0.53
C GLY A 33 -2.20 12.31 1.61
N GLU A 34 -2.91 11.24 1.24
CA GLU A 34 -3.47 10.29 2.20
C GLU A 34 -2.55 9.10 2.51
N ILE A 35 -1.76 8.61 1.55
CA ILE A 35 -0.99 7.37 1.73
C ILE A 35 0.51 7.51 1.51
N CYS A 36 1.02 8.56 0.86
CA CYS A 36 2.46 8.72 0.67
C CYS A 36 3.07 9.39 1.91
N ARG A 37 3.98 8.67 2.60
CA ARG A 37 4.63 9.18 3.82
C ARG A 37 6.02 9.74 3.55
N ARG A 38 6.65 9.35 2.44
CA ARG A 38 8.01 9.79 2.05
C ARG A 38 7.94 10.96 1.07
N PHE A 39 6.80 11.18 0.45
CA PHE A 39 6.44 12.40 -0.25
C PHE A 39 5.73 13.38 0.72
N PRO A 40 6.09 14.68 0.81
CA PRO A 40 7.28 15.36 0.24
C PRO A 40 8.49 15.34 1.20
N SER A 41 8.34 14.69 2.35
CA SER A 41 9.22 14.70 3.54
C SER A 41 10.64 14.16 3.31
N ALA A 42 10.90 13.43 2.22
CA ALA A 42 12.25 13.18 1.73
C ALA A 42 12.77 14.43 0.99
N GLY A 43 13.30 15.39 1.77
CA GLY A 43 13.70 16.72 1.35
C GLY A 43 14.12 16.84 -0.12
N GLN A 44 13.25 17.46 -0.94
CA GLN A 44 13.47 17.85 -2.34
C GLN A 44 14.39 16.92 -3.15
N THR A 45 14.21 15.61 -3.01
CA THR A 45 14.99 14.65 -3.80
C THR A 45 14.61 14.76 -5.28
N GLU A 46 15.57 14.54 -6.18
CA GLU A 46 15.36 14.51 -7.63
C GLU A 46 14.16 13.62 -8.04
N LYS A 47 13.89 12.56 -7.26
CA LYS A 47 12.75 11.66 -7.42
C LYS A 47 11.40 12.37 -7.21
N THR A 48 11.25 13.16 -6.14
CA THR A 48 10.02 13.93 -5.86
C THR A 48 9.78 14.97 -6.98
N ALA A 49 10.81 15.69 -7.39
CA ALA A 49 10.72 16.67 -8.49
C ALA A 49 10.39 16.01 -9.84
N ARG A 50 10.87 14.78 -10.07
CA ARG A 50 10.51 13.98 -11.23
C ARG A 50 9.03 13.60 -11.20
N ILE A 51 8.50 13.13 -10.06
CA ILE A 51 7.08 12.79 -9.90
C ILE A 51 6.19 14.00 -10.18
N GLU A 52 6.50 15.17 -9.61
CA GLU A 52 5.75 16.41 -9.88
C GLU A 52 5.75 16.79 -11.37
N ARG A 53 6.86 16.58 -12.08
CA ARG A 53 6.95 16.84 -13.52
C ARG A 53 6.11 15.86 -14.34
N LEU A 54 6.11 14.58 -13.95
CA LEU A 54 5.27 13.56 -14.58
C LEU A 54 3.79 13.89 -14.38
N ILE A 55 3.40 14.30 -13.17
CA ILE A 55 2.04 14.75 -12.87
C ILE A 55 1.66 15.96 -13.73
N ARG A 56 2.52 16.98 -13.79
CA ARG A 56 2.27 18.20 -14.58
C ARG A 56 2.14 17.94 -16.08
N SER A 57 2.81 16.90 -16.58
CA SER A 57 2.77 16.51 -18.00
C SER A 57 1.67 15.50 -18.32
N GLY A 58 0.87 15.06 -17.34
CA GLY A 58 -0.15 14.03 -17.53
C GLY A 58 0.41 12.63 -17.79
N ALA A 59 1.68 12.40 -17.47
CA ALA A 59 2.34 11.09 -17.59
C ALA A 59 1.95 10.21 -16.39
N TRP A 60 0.66 9.86 -16.30
CA TRP A 60 0.05 9.22 -15.13
C TRP A 60 0.64 7.84 -14.82
N THR A 61 0.88 7.02 -15.84
CA THR A 61 1.48 5.69 -15.67
C THR A 61 2.89 5.81 -15.09
N ASP A 62 3.71 6.69 -15.66
CA ASP A 62 5.07 6.94 -15.16
C ASP A 62 5.06 7.54 -13.76
N ALA A 63 4.11 8.42 -13.45
CA ALA A 63 3.93 8.99 -12.12
C ALA A 63 3.57 7.90 -11.10
N ALA A 64 2.65 6.99 -11.43
CA ALA A 64 2.27 5.87 -10.57
C ALA A 64 3.45 4.92 -10.32
N LEU A 65 4.22 4.57 -11.36
CA LEU A 65 5.43 3.75 -11.21
C LEU A 65 6.48 4.44 -10.34
N ALA A 66 6.72 5.73 -10.54
CA ALA A 66 7.67 6.49 -9.74
C ALA A 66 7.23 6.62 -8.27
N LEU A 67 5.92 6.69 -8.00
CA LEU A 67 5.36 6.65 -6.65
C LEU A 67 5.58 5.28 -5.98
N ILE A 68 5.33 4.18 -6.69
CA ILE A 68 5.60 2.82 -6.21
C ILE A 68 7.08 2.67 -5.84
N ASP A 69 8.00 3.08 -6.71
CA ASP A 69 9.44 3.01 -6.47
C ASP A 69 9.89 3.84 -5.25
N LEU A 70 9.22 4.96 -4.98
CA LEU A 70 9.55 5.85 -3.86
C LEU A 70 9.02 5.33 -2.52
N GLU A 71 7.74 4.95 -2.49
CA GLU A 71 7.01 4.63 -1.26
C GLU A 71 7.13 3.15 -0.89
N LEU A 72 7.27 2.26 -1.88
CA LEU A 72 7.33 0.81 -1.69
C LEU A 72 8.66 0.23 -2.22
N PRO A 73 9.81 0.52 -1.59
CA PRO A 73 11.14 0.16 -2.11
C PRO A 73 11.41 -1.36 -2.14
N GLN A 74 10.59 -2.13 -1.41
CA GLN A 74 10.67 -3.59 -1.37
C GLN A 74 9.68 -4.25 -2.33
N TRP A 75 8.76 -3.49 -2.93
CA TRP A 75 7.79 -4.00 -3.90
C TRP A 75 8.23 -3.66 -5.31
N GLN A 76 7.91 -4.54 -6.26
CA GLN A 76 8.18 -4.37 -7.67
C GLN A 76 6.94 -4.76 -8.48
N VAL A 77 6.80 -4.16 -9.66
CA VAL A 77 5.79 -4.57 -10.62
C VAL A 77 6.21 -5.90 -11.24
N ARG A 78 5.42 -6.94 -10.99
CA ARG A 78 5.66 -8.30 -11.50
C ARG A 78 4.96 -8.55 -12.83
N ARG A 79 3.71 -8.11 -12.94
CA ARG A 79 2.87 -8.31 -14.13
C ARG A 79 2.10 -7.05 -14.44
N ILE A 80 2.11 -6.67 -15.71
CA ILE A 80 1.14 -5.78 -16.34
C ILE A 80 0.61 -6.53 -17.53
N ALA A 81 -0.67 -6.88 -17.51
CA ALA A 81 -1.35 -7.58 -18.60
C ALA A 81 -2.63 -6.82 -18.96
N TYR A 82 -3.01 -6.88 -20.22
CA TYR A 82 -4.29 -6.37 -20.68
C TYR A 82 -5.12 -7.56 -21.15
N ASP A 83 -6.27 -7.77 -20.53
CA ASP A 83 -7.18 -8.87 -20.85
C ASP A 83 -8.64 -8.42 -20.67
N GLU A 84 -9.52 -8.90 -21.54
CA GLU A 84 -10.98 -8.61 -21.51
C GLU A 84 -11.39 -7.12 -21.32
N GLY A 85 -10.57 -6.16 -21.75
CA GLY A 85 -10.86 -4.74 -21.60
C GLY A 85 -10.30 -4.08 -20.33
N GLU A 86 -9.61 -4.85 -19.49
CA GLU A 86 -9.04 -4.39 -18.23
C GLU A 86 -7.52 -4.62 -18.18
N TRP A 87 -6.84 -3.70 -17.49
CA TRP A 87 -5.45 -3.86 -17.09
C TRP A 87 -5.38 -4.61 -15.78
N TYR A 88 -4.54 -5.63 -15.73
CA TYR A 88 -4.20 -6.40 -14.54
C TYR A 88 -2.77 -6.07 -14.12
N CYS A 89 -2.64 -5.52 -12.93
CA CYS A 89 -1.36 -5.12 -12.34
C CYS A 89 -1.10 -5.96 -11.09
N ALA A 90 0.06 -6.63 -11.04
CA ALA A 90 0.51 -7.38 -9.87
C ALA A 90 1.79 -6.77 -9.29
N LEU A 91 1.78 -6.47 -8.00
CA LEU A 91 2.94 -6.05 -7.23
C LEU A 91 3.42 -7.18 -6.32
N SER A 92 4.72 -7.41 -6.27
CA SER A 92 5.33 -8.47 -5.44
C SER A 92 6.59 -7.97 -4.74
N ARG A 93 6.90 -8.57 -3.59
CA ARG A 93 8.19 -8.36 -2.89
C ARG A 93 9.28 -9.34 -3.33
N GLU A 94 8.91 -10.45 -3.97
CA GLU A 94 9.79 -11.58 -4.23
C GLU A 94 9.77 -11.96 -5.71
N ARG A 95 10.68 -11.34 -6.48
CA ARG A 95 10.72 -11.47 -7.94
C ARG A 95 10.95 -12.91 -8.45
N GLU A 96 11.69 -13.72 -7.69
CA GLU A 96 12.14 -15.05 -8.13
C GLU A 96 11.28 -16.20 -7.64
N LEU A 97 10.29 -15.94 -6.78
CA LEU A 97 9.43 -17.01 -6.29
C LEU A 97 8.35 -17.39 -7.31
N PRO A 98 8.02 -18.68 -7.43
CA PRO A 98 6.85 -19.12 -8.16
C PRO A 98 5.57 -18.44 -7.65
N GLU A 99 4.59 -18.25 -8.54
CA GLU A 99 3.32 -17.57 -8.23
C GLU A 99 2.59 -18.17 -7.01
N TRP A 100 2.65 -19.50 -6.83
CA TRP A 100 2.01 -20.19 -5.70
C TRP A 100 2.66 -19.91 -4.34
N LEU A 101 3.88 -19.36 -4.32
CA LEU A 101 4.62 -19.03 -3.10
C LEU A 101 4.76 -17.51 -2.90
N ASP A 102 4.53 -16.74 -3.95
CA ASP A 102 4.64 -15.28 -3.93
C ASP A 102 3.40 -14.64 -3.29
N GLN A 103 3.61 -13.78 -2.30
CA GLN A 103 2.56 -12.94 -1.71
C GLN A 103 2.36 -11.68 -2.55
N SER A 104 1.91 -11.86 -3.78
CA SER A 104 1.63 -10.75 -4.69
C SER A 104 0.27 -10.10 -4.40
N ILE A 105 0.17 -8.81 -4.71
CA ILE A 105 -1.07 -8.03 -4.65
C ILE A 105 -1.48 -7.73 -6.08
N GLU A 106 -2.71 -8.10 -6.42
CA GLU A 106 -3.27 -7.88 -7.74
C GLU A 106 -4.37 -6.82 -7.68
N ALA A 107 -4.36 -5.92 -8.66
CA ALA A 107 -5.47 -5.02 -8.92
C ALA A 107 -5.78 -4.99 -10.42
N ARG A 108 -7.05 -4.70 -10.73
CA ARG A 108 -7.53 -4.57 -12.09
C ARG A 108 -8.33 -3.29 -12.28
N HIS A 109 -8.18 -2.67 -13.45
CA HIS A 109 -8.93 -1.48 -13.82
C HIS A 109 -8.89 -1.27 -15.34
N THR A 110 -9.91 -0.61 -15.91
CA THR A 110 -9.96 -0.30 -17.36
C THR A 110 -8.89 0.72 -17.80
N ASP A 111 -8.50 1.60 -16.89
CA ASP A 111 -7.40 2.56 -17.00
C ASP A 111 -6.13 2.02 -16.29
N LEU A 112 -5.02 1.93 -17.02
CA LEU A 112 -3.75 1.37 -16.52
C LEU A 112 -3.20 2.11 -15.29
N PRO A 113 -3.06 3.45 -15.28
CA PRO A 113 -2.58 4.14 -14.09
C PRO A 113 -3.50 3.93 -12.88
N LEU A 114 -4.83 3.83 -13.05
CA LEU A 114 -5.72 3.45 -11.95
C LEU A 114 -5.51 2.00 -11.47
N ALA A 115 -5.22 1.04 -12.36
CA ALA A 115 -4.88 -0.33 -11.96
C ALA A 115 -3.59 -0.35 -11.11
N LEU A 116 -2.57 0.43 -11.51
CA LEU A 116 -1.32 0.58 -10.74
C LEU A 116 -1.57 1.25 -9.38
N LEU A 117 -2.36 2.33 -9.34
CA LEU A 117 -2.68 3.06 -8.11
C LEU A 117 -3.51 2.20 -7.14
N CYS A 118 -4.44 1.38 -7.64
CA CYS A 118 -5.17 0.41 -6.81
C CYS A 118 -4.21 -0.59 -6.15
N ALA A 119 -3.32 -1.21 -6.93
CA ALA A 119 -2.33 -2.16 -6.39
C ALA A 119 -1.38 -1.47 -5.40
N PHE A 120 -0.99 -0.22 -5.67
CA PHE A 120 -0.17 0.60 -4.79
C PHE A 120 -0.82 0.85 -3.43
N VAL A 121 -2.10 1.24 -3.41
CA VAL A 121 -2.86 1.46 -2.17
C VAL A 121 -2.97 0.17 -1.36
N ASP A 122 -3.26 -0.95 -2.01
CA ASP A 122 -3.36 -2.26 -1.36
C ASP A 122 -2.01 -2.75 -0.82
N ALA A 123 -0.92 -2.49 -1.52
CA ALA A 123 0.45 -2.77 -1.04
C ALA A 123 0.87 -1.88 0.13
N GLN A 124 0.45 -0.60 0.15
CA GLN A 124 0.64 0.30 1.30
C GLN A 124 -0.15 -0.14 2.54
N ARG A 125 -1.30 -0.83 2.38
CA ARG A 125 -2.03 -1.44 3.51
C ARG A 125 -1.24 -2.60 4.12
N THR A 126 -0.68 -3.45 3.27
CA THR A 126 0.09 -4.63 3.70
C THR A 126 1.45 -4.26 4.31
N THR A 127 2.05 -3.16 3.84
CA THR A 127 3.36 -2.66 4.31
C THR A 127 3.26 -1.82 5.58
N ALA A 128 2.09 -1.23 5.86
CA ALA A 128 1.89 -0.50 7.10
C ALA A 128 2.11 -1.47 8.27
N PRO A 129 3.04 -1.18 9.21
CA PRO A 129 3.22 -2.05 10.36
C PRO A 129 1.89 -2.09 11.10
N SER A 130 1.26 -3.26 11.16
CA SER A 130 0.21 -3.46 12.14
C SER A 130 0.84 -3.12 13.48
N SER A 131 0.20 -2.26 14.28
CA SER A 131 0.53 -2.07 15.69
C SER A 131 0.26 -3.37 16.45
N LYS A 132 0.95 -4.45 16.08
CA LYS A 132 1.03 -5.67 16.86
C LYS A 132 1.93 -5.31 18.01
N THR A 133 1.33 -5.23 19.19
CA THR A 133 2.03 -5.39 20.46
C THR A 133 3.04 -6.52 20.30
N SER A 134 4.29 -6.32 20.73
CA SER A 134 5.42 -7.26 20.59
C SER A 134 5.24 -8.61 21.31
N VAL A 135 4.01 -8.96 21.68
CA VAL A 135 3.64 -10.19 22.36
C VAL A 135 2.59 -10.90 21.51
N PRO A 136 2.79 -12.19 21.17
CA PRO A 136 1.72 -13.00 20.60
C PRO A 136 0.52 -12.99 21.55
N ALA A 137 -0.65 -12.59 21.05
CA ALA A 137 -1.90 -12.82 21.77
C ALA A 137 -2.22 -14.32 21.69
N VAL A 138 -1.69 -15.08 22.64
CA VAL A 138 -2.03 -16.49 22.81
C VAL A 138 -3.48 -16.53 23.33
N PRO A 139 -4.41 -17.22 22.65
CA PRO A 139 -5.74 -17.47 23.19
C PRO A 139 -5.59 -18.13 24.55
N HIS A 140 -6.18 -17.54 25.59
CA HIS A 140 -6.20 -18.12 26.92
C HIS A 140 -7.24 -19.25 26.93
N GLU A 141 -6.95 -20.35 26.22
CA GLU A 141 -7.59 -21.61 26.56
C GLU A 141 -7.01 -22.02 27.91
N ALA A 142 -7.86 -21.98 28.93
CA ALA A 142 -7.60 -22.59 30.22
C ALA A 142 -7.45 -24.11 30.01
N SER A 143 -6.28 -24.53 29.55
CA SER A 143 -5.87 -25.93 29.59
C SER A 143 -5.83 -26.32 31.05
N THR A 144 -6.80 -27.12 31.49
CA THR A 144 -6.93 -27.75 32.81
C THR A 144 -5.75 -28.65 33.21
N LEU A 145 -4.66 -28.62 32.46
CA LEU A 145 -3.43 -29.40 32.63
C LEU A 145 -2.20 -28.54 32.94
N TYR A 146 -2.36 -27.21 33.05
CA TYR A 146 -1.26 -26.31 33.38
C TYR A 146 -1.37 -25.83 34.83
N GLU A 147 -0.50 -26.36 35.69
CA GLU A 147 -0.32 -25.88 37.06
C GLU A 147 0.95 -25.01 37.11
N PRO A 148 0.83 -23.68 37.24
CA PRO A 148 1.99 -22.81 37.32
C PRO A 148 2.68 -23.00 38.68
N VAL A 149 3.92 -23.48 38.67
CA VAL A 149 4.75 -23.58 39.87
C VAL A 149 5.39 -22.23 40.14
N VAL A 150 5.00 -21.61 41.26
CA VAL A 150 5.63 -20.39 41.77
C VAL A 150 6.95 -20.77 42.42
N CYS A 151 8.07 -20.43 41.79
CA CYS A 151 9.37 -20.51 42.43
C CYS A 151 9.60 -19.25 43.26
N ASP A 152 9.21 -19.27 44.54
CA ASP A 152 9.68 -18.27 45.50
C ASP A 152 11.18 -18.50 45.74
N ASN A 153 12.01 -17.60 45.22
CA ASN A 153 13.45 -17.63 45.43
C ASN A 153 13.76 -16.88 46.72
N PHE A 154 13.79 -17.59 47.85
CA PHE A 154 14.26 -17.02 49.12
C PHE A 154 15.79 -17.03 49.15
N ALA A 155 16.39 -15.85 49.00
CA ALA A 155 17.79 -15.56 49.32
C ALA A 155 17.84 -14.39 50.32
#